data_AF-A0A7C3TVS0-F1
#
_entry.id   AF-A0A7C3TVS0-F1
#
_cell.length_a   1.000
_cell.length_b   1.000
_cell.length_c   1.000
_cell.angle_alpha   90.00
_cell.angle_beta   90.00
_cell.angle_gamma   90.00
#
_symmetry.space_group_name_H-M   'P 1'
#
loop_
_entity.id
_entity.type
_entity.pdbx_description
1 polymer ?
#
loop_
_entity_poly.entity_id
_entity_poly.type
_entity_poly.pdbx_seq_one_letter_code
_entity_poly.pdbx_strand_id
1 'polypeptide(L)'
;MKRKKQTLFAIIRSLGVFFLLAALVTLFAAPLWAGPHPHPKPHFVPPPHPKPYFGPPPPWKIKGPPPPGKIWFHFGGAWILVPPPPAFGPYIWNGTAWVIDPGPPPEGAEWVPGHWTEEGWVAGHWIKIPQPSPNHVWVPGHWKDGVWIQGHWEGPAPPGKVWVPGHQTPDGRWIPGHYE
;
A
#
# COMPACT_ATOMS: atom_id res chain seq x y z
N MET A 1 -28.12 39.90 72.28
CA MET A 1 -26.78 39.83 71.65
C MET A 1 -26.22 38.42 71.37
N LYS A 2 -26.80 37.30 71.84
CA LYS A 2 -26.22 35.94 71.65
C LYS A 2 -26.41 35.31 70.26
N ARG A 3 -27.40 35.71 69.46
CA ARG A 3 -27.72 35.04 68.16
C ARG A 3 -26.76 35.35 67.01
N LYS A 4 -26.08 36.50 67.00
CA LYS A 4 -25.17 36.88 65.88
C LYS A 4 -23.87 36.06 65.83
N LYS A 5 -23.43 35.47 66.95
CA LYS A 5 -22.18 34.70 67.01
C LYS A 5 -22.32 33.28 66.43
N GLN A 6 -23.51 32.69 66.49
CA GLN A 6 -23.73 31.33 65.97
C GLN A 6 -23.78 31.28 64.44
N THR A 7 -24.31 32.32 63.79
CA THR A 7 -24.37 32.40 62.32
C THR A 7 -22.99 32.56 61.69
N LEU A 8 -22.09 33.33 62.32
CA LEU A 8 -20.73 33.55 61.81
C LEU A 8 -19.88 32.27 61.88
N PHE A 9 -20.04 31.46 62.93
CA PHE A 9 -19.34 30.18 63.07
C PHE A 9 -19.79 29.13 62.05
N ALA A 10 -21.06 29.13 61.64
CA ALA A 10 -21.56 28.22 60.61
C ALA A 10 -20.99 28.54 59.23
N ILE A 11 -20.84 29.83 58.89
CA ILE A 11 -20.31 30.27 57.60
C ILE A 11 -18.81 29.93 57.46
N ILE A 12 -18.03 30.10 58.53
CA ILE A 12 -16.58 29.80 58.52
C ILE A 12 -16.33 28.28 58.38
N ARG A 13 -17.17 27.43 58.99
CA ARG A 13 -17.08 25.97 58.83
C ARG A 13 -17.41 25.51 57.41
N SER A 14 -18.41 26.12 56.75
CA SER A 14 -18.76 25.76 55.37
C SER A 14 -17.68 26.17 54.36
N LEU A 15 -16.99 27.30 54.57
CA LEU A 15 -15.89 27.73 53.70
C LEU A 15 -14.66 26.81 53.83
N GLY A 16 -14.32 26.37 55.04
CA GLY A 16 -13.17 25.48 55.26
C GLY A 16 -13.32 24.10 54.59
N VAL A 17 -14.54 23.53 54.59
CA VAL A 17 -14.83 22.24 53.94
C VAL A 17 -14.78 22.36 52.41
N PHE A 18 -15.24 23.47 51.85
CA PHE A 18 -15.16 23.72 50.40
C PHE A 18 -13.72 23.86 49.91
N PHE A 19 -12.83 24.53 50.65
CA PHE A 19 -11.42 24.65 50.26
C PHE A 19 -10.67 23.31 50.38
N LEU A 20 -11.01 22.47 51.36
CA LEU A 20 -10.39 21.14 51.49
C LEU A 20 -10.83 20.17 50.38
N LEU A 21 -12.09 20.23 49.95
CA LEU A 21 -12.61 19.45 48.82
C LEU A 21 -12.06 19.92 47.48
N ALA A 22 -11.94 21.24 47.26
CA ALA A 22 -11.35 21.79 46.04
C ALA A 22 -9.87 21.43 45.88
N ALA A 23 -9.10 21.38 46.99
CA ALA A 23 -7.72 20.93 46.98
C ALA A 23 -7.56 19.41 46.76
N LEU A 24 -8.52 18.60 47.21
CA LEU A 24 -8.52 17.15 46.94
C LEU A 24 -8.88 16.81 45.48
N VAL A 25 -9.76 17.60 44.85
CA VAL A 25 -10.09 17.40 43.42
C VAL A 25 -8.91 17.78 42.52
N THR A 26 -8.10 18.78 42.86
CA THR A 26 -6.92 19.14 42.05
C THR A 26 -5.73 18.19 42.24
N LEU A 27 -5.59 17.53 43.39
CA LEU A 27 -4.53 16.53 43.61
C LEU A 27 -4.81 15.17 42.95
N PHE A 28 -6.07 14.85 42.62
CA PHE A 28 -6.45 13.60 41.95
C PHE A 28 -6.93 13.76 40.50
N ALA A 29 -7.10 14.99 40.00
CA ALA A 29 -7.34 15.28 38.60
C ALA A 29 -6.03 15.42 37.80
N ALA A 30 -5.08 14.49 38.01
CA ALA A 30 -4.01 14.30 37.04
C ALA A 30 -4.65 13.78 35.74
N PRO A 31 -4.30 14.32 34.57
CA PRO A 31 -4.88 13.87 33.32
C PRO A 31 -4.46 12.42 33.08
N LEU A 32 -5.42 11.48 33.21
CA LEU A 32 -5.34 10.11 32.69
C LEU A 32 -5.31 10.07 31.14
N TRP A 33 -4.86 11.15 30.50
CA TRP A 33 -4.71 11.27 29.06
C TRP A 33 -3.24 11.19 28.65
N ALA A 34 -2.48 10.30 29.30
CA ALA A 34 -1.37 9.67 28.61
C ALA A 34 -1.97 8.58 27.72
N GLY A 35 -2.48 9.00 26.54
CA GLY A 35 -2.69 8.04 25.46
C GLY A 35 -1.38 7.27 25.23
N PRO A 36 -1.44 6.01 24.76
CA PRO A 36 -0.23 5.23 24.52
C PRO A 36 0.76 6.10 23.74
N HIS A 37 1.94 6.32 24.32
CA HIS A 37 3.02 6.96 23.59
C HIS A 37 3.10 6.26 22.23
N PRO A 38 3.08 7.00 21.11
CA PRO A 38 3.32 6.37 19.83
C PRO A 38 4.64 5.64 20.00
N HIS A 39 4.61 4.32 19.94
CA HIS A 39 5.82 3.54 19.85
C HIS A 39 6.61 4.19 18.71
N PRO A 40 7.91 4.52 18.91
CA PRO A 40 8.73 4.93 17.80
C PRO A 40 8.52 3.86 16.74
N LYS A 41 7.99 4.26 15.57
CA LYS A 41 7.81 3.33 14.46
C LYS A 41 9.13 2.60 14.36
N PRO A 42 9.16 1.26 14.46
CA PRO A 42 10.42 0.54 14.33
C PRO A 42 11.07 1.09 13.07
N HIS A 43 12.28 1.63 13.20
CA HIS A 43 13.03 2.05 12.04
C HIS A 43 13.09 0.81 11.16
N PHE A 44 12.29 0.81 10.10
CA PHE A 44 12.37 -0.20 9.07
C PHE A 44 13.71 0.05 8.43
N VAL A 45 14.73 -0.61 8.99
CA VAL A 45 15.97 -0.85 8.27
C VAL A 45 15.52 -1.85 7.21
N PRO A 46 15.37 -1.43 5.94
CA PRO A 46 15.11 -2.41 4.89
C PRO A 46 16.16 -3.50 5.05
N PRO A 47 15.79 -4.78 4.97
CA PRO A 47 16.78 -5.84 4.99
C PRO A 47 17.86 -5.46 3.97
N PRO A 48 19.15 -5.61 4.29
CA PRO A 48 20.21 -5.28 3.36
C PRO A 48 19.84 -5.92 2.03
N HIS A 49 19.80 -5.12 0.96
CA HIS A 49 19.41 -5.59 -0.36
C HIS A 49 20.06 -6.96 -0.56
N PRO A 50 19.29 -8.04 -0.82
CA PRO A 50 19.89 -9.33 -1.08
C PRO A 50 20.92 -9.09 -2.18
N LYS A 51 22.19 -9.37 -1.86
CA LYS A 51 23.25 -9.27 -2.85
C LYS A 51 22.76 -10.04 -4.08
N PRO A 52 22.82 -9.47 -5.29
CA PRO A 52 22.37 -10.16 -6.48
C PRO A 52 22.96 -11.57 -6.46
N TYR A 53 22.10 -12.58 -6.61
CA TYR A 53 22.59 -13.95 -6.65
C TYR A 53 23.48 -14.10 -7.89
N PHE A 54 24.80 -14.11 -7.67
CA PHE A 54 25.81 -14.36 -8.70
C PHE A 54 26.19 -15.83 -8.80
N GLY A 55 25.39 -16.74 -8.22
CA GLY A 55 25.62 -18.17 -8.37
C GLY A 55 25.39 -18.61 -9.83
N PRO A 56 25.91 -19.78 -10.21
CA PRO A 56 25.71 -20.31 -11.56
C PRO A 56 24.22 -20.36 -11.88
N PRO A 57 23.82 -20.01 -13.11
CA PRO A 57 22.42 -20.08 -13.52
C PRO A 57 21.90 -21.50 -13.32
N PRO A 58 20.64 -21.69 -12.90
CA PRO A 58 20.05 -23.02 -12.78
C PRO A 58 20.16 -23.78 -14.12
N PRO A 59 20.24 -25.12 -14.08
CA PRO A 59 20.73 -25.95 -15.19
C PRO A 59 19.87 -25.94 -16.47
N TRP A 60 18.71 -25.27 -16.48
CA TRP A 60 17.81 -25.16 -17.62
C TRP A 60 18.15 -23.94 -18.49
N LYS A 61 19.36 -23.93 -19.08
CA LYS A 61 19.66 -23.03 -20.21
C LYS A 61 18.92 -23.54 -21.44
N ILE A 62 17.71 -23.03 -21.68
CA ILE A 62 17.01 -23.27 -22.95
C ILE A 62 17.67 -22.41 -24.03
N LYS A 63 18.08 -23.03 -25.15
CA LYS A 63 18.42 -22.31 -26.38
C LYS A 63 17.12 -22.07 -27.14
N GLY A 64 16.70 -20.81 -27.25
CA GLY A 64 15.47 -20.40 -27.93
C GLY A 64 14.46 -19.70 -27.02
N PRO A 65 13.33 -19.22 -27.57
CA PRO A 65 12.26 -18.63 -26.79
C PRO A 65 11.72 -19.67 -25.80
N PRO A 66 11.41 -19.26 -24.56
CA PRO A 66 10.94 -20.18 -23.56
C PRO A 66 9.52 -20.68 -23.89
N PRO A 67 9.15 -21.90 -23.44
CA PRO A 67 7.82 -22.43 -23.67
C PRO A 67 6.71 -21.50 -23.17
N PRO A 68 5.62 -21.32 -23.93
CA PRO A 68 4.49 -20.49 -23.51
C PRO A 68 3.80 -21.05 -22.27
N GLY A 69 2.99 -20.21 -21.61
CA GLY A 69 2.20 -20.60 -20.42
C GLY A 69 2.99 -20.67 -19.11
N LYS A 70 4.24 -20.18 -19.10
CA LYS A 70 5.08 -20.05 -17.90
C LYS A 70 5.74 -18.67 -17.88
N ILE A 71 6.15 -18.20 -16.70
CA ILE A 71 6.86 -16.92 -16.57
C ILE A 71 8.37 -17.18 -16.60
N TRP A 72 9.05 -16.54 -17.54
CA TRP A 72 10.48 -16.70 -17.74
C TRP A 72 11.17 -15.34 -17.66
N PHE A 73 12.35 -15.31 -17.05
CA PHE A 73 13.15 -14.11 -16.91
C PHE A 73 14.48 -14.29 -17.64
N HIS A 74 14.87 -13.31 -18.47
CA HIS A 74 16.17 -13.33 -19.13
C HIS A 74 17.22 -12.65 -18.25
N PHE A 75 18.21 -13.42 -17.81
CA PHE A 75 19.30 -12.89 -16.99
C PHE A 75 20.63 -13.52 -17.41
N GLY A 76 21.63 -12.67 -17.69
CA GLY A 76 22.97 -13.14 -18.05
C GLY A 76 23.03 -14.06 -19.28
N GLY A 77 22.16 -13.84 -20.27
CA GLY A 77 22.10 -14.65 -21.50
C GLY A 77 21.42 -16.02 -21.32
N ALA A 78 20.66 -16.20 -20.23
CA ALA A 78 19.91 -17.42 -19.96
C ALA A 78 18.46 -17.10 -19.57
N TRP A 79 17.56 -18.00 -19.96
CA TRP A 79 16.17 -18.00 -19.50
C TRP A 79 16.06 -18.75 -18.19
N ILE A 80 15.46 -18.12 -17.19
CA ILE A 80 15.21 -18.70 -15.88
C ILE A 80 13.70 -18.80 -15.70
N LEU A 81 13.21 -20.00 -15.40
CA LEU A 81 11.81 -20.19 -15.00
C LEU A 81 11.60 -19.55 -13.63
N VAL A 82 10.68 -18.60 -13.53
CA VAL A 82 10.34 -17.94 -12.27
C VAL A 82 8.91 -18.31 -11.87
N PRO A 83 8.61 -18.39 -10.56
CA PRO A 83 7.22 -18.56 -10.12
C PRO A 83 6.38 -17.36 -10.59
N PRO A 84 5.05 -17.49 -10.67
CA PRO A 84 4.19 -16.32 -10.88
C PRO A 84 4.34 -15.30 -9.74
N PRO A 85 4.13 -13.99 -10.01
CA PRO A 85 4.11 -12.99 -8.95
C PRO A 85 2.99 -13.31 -7.94
N PRO A 86 3.17 -12.94 -6.66
CA PRO A 86 2.27 -13.34 -5.60
C PRO A 86 0.88 -12.69 -5.69
N ALA A 87 0.74 -11.59 -6.44
CA ALA A 87 -0.51 -10.92 -6.70
C ALA A 87 -0.43 -10.08 -7.99
N PHE A 88 -1.56 -9.50 -8.39
CA PHE A 88 -1.57 -8.38 -9.33
C PHE A 88 -0.89 -7.17 -8.68
N GLY A 89 -0.08 -6.46 -9.45
CA GLY A 89 0.63 -5.28 -8.97
C GLY A 89 2.02 -5.18 -9.56
N PRO A 90 2.77 -4.14 -9.16
CA PRO A 90 3.99 -3.78 -9.85
C PRO A 90 5.16 -4.65 -9.42
N TYR A 91 5.10 -5.95 -9.67
CA TYR A 91 6.13 -6.88 -9.26
C TYR A 91 7.26 -6.93 -10.29
N ILE A 92 8.48 -6.64 -9.85
CA ILE A 92 9.72 -6.81 -10.61
C ILE A 92 10.46 -8.02 -10.04
N TRP A 93 11.01 -8.86 -10.91
CA TRP A 93 11.90 -9.93 -10.50
C TRP A 93 13.31 -9.38 -10.27
N ASN A 94 13.85 -9.48 -9.05
CA ASN A 94 15.19 -8.98 -8.72
C ASN A 94 16.31 -10.02 -8.90
N GLY A 95 16.01 -11.17 -9.52
CA GLY A 95 16.92 -12.31 -9.63
C GLY A 95 16.65 -13.41 -8.61
N THR A 96 16.06 -13.09 -7.45
CA THR A 96 15.83 -14.04 -6.35
C THR A 96 14.36 -14.14 -5.94
N ALA A 97 13.64 -13.02 -5.97
CA ALA A 97 12.24 -12.93 -5.59
C ALA A 97 11.50 -11.86 -6.40
N TRP A 98 10.18 -11.96 -6.40
CA TRP A 98 9.32 -10.85 -6.79
C TRP A 98 9.37 -9.79 -5.70
N VAL A 99 9.73 -8.58 -6.09
CA VAL A 99 9.68 -7.39 -5.23
C VAL A 99 8.70 -6.40 -5.84
N ILE A 100 8.00 -5.65 -5.00
CA ILE A 100 7.19 -4.53 -5.46
C ILE A 100 8.14 -3.47 -6.02
N ASP A 101 7.80 -2.90 -7.16
CA ASP A 101 8.48 -1.78 -7.78
C ASP A 101 8.53 -0.65 -6.76
N PRO A 102 9.73 -0.22 -6.33
CA PRO A 102 9.86 0.85 -5.35
C PRO A 102 9.45 2.22 -5.93
N GLY A 103 9.34 2.34 -7.26
CA GLY A 103 8.88 3.55 -7.91
C GLY A 103 7.41 3.84 -7.58
N PRO A 104 7.06 5.08 -7.18
CA PRO A 104 5.66 5.43 -7.09
C PRO A 104 5.02 5.31 -8.48
N PRO A 105 3.79 4.80 -8.56
CA PRO A 105 3.05 4.74 -9.81
C PRO A 105 2.93 6.15 -10.39
N PRO A 106 3.26 6.36 -11.68
CA PRO A 106 2.96 7.62 -12.31
C PRO A 106 1.46 7.90 -12.27
N GLU A 107 1.07 9.18 -12.17
CA GLU A 107 -0.35 9.56 -12.14
C GLU A 107 -1.05 9.09 -13.42
N GLY A 108 -2.18 8.40 -13.23
CA GLY A 108 -2.95 7.83 -14.34
C GLY A 108 -2.21 6.73 -15.10
N ALA A 109 -1.29 6.01 -14.46
CA ALA A 109 -0.64 4.85 -15.05
C ALA A 109 -1.24 3.53 -14.58
N GLU A 110 -1.06 2.49 -15.39
CA GLU A 110 -1.32 1.10 -15.05
C GLU A 110 -0.02 0.31 -15.09
N TRP A 111 0.12 -0.65 -14.18
CA TRP A 111 1.20 -1.63 -14.27
C TRP A 111 0.86 -2.70 -15.29
N VAL A 112 1.73 -2.83 -16.29
CA VAL A 112 1.76 -3.97 -17.19
C VAL A 112 2.69 -5.02 -16.56
N PRO A 113 2.18 -6.20 -16.17
CA PRO A 113 3.02 -7.33 -15.81
C PRO A 113 3.97 -7.66 -16.95
N GLY A 114 5.13 -8.22 -16.59
CA GLY A 114 6.04 -8.72 -17.61
C GLY A 114 5.34 -9.74 -18.50
N HIS A 115 5.57 -9.64 -19.80
CA HIS A 115 4.92 -10.47 -20.81
C HIS A 115 5.88 -10.77 -21.97
N TRP A 116 5.48 -11.73 -22.80
CA TRP A 116 6.24 -12.13 -23.97
C TRP A 116 5.72 -11.42 -25.22
N THR A 117 6.62 -10.87 -26.04
CA THR A 117 6.35 -10.33 -27.39
C THR A 117 7.17 -11.08 -28.44
N GLU A 118 7.00 -10.76 -29.72
CA GLU A 118 7.80 -11.35 -30.80
C GLU A 118 9.30 -11.01 -30.67
N GLU A 119 9.62 -9.88 -30.06
CA GLU A 119 10.97 -9.39 -29.79
C GLU A 119 11.57 -9.94 -28.48
N GLY A 120 10.79 -10.66 -27.68
CA GLY A 120 11.24 -11.32 -26.46
C GLY A 120 10.46 -10.94 -25.20
N TRP A 121 11.07 -11.18 -24.04
CA TRP A 121 10.47 -10.83 -22.75
C TRP A 121 10.55 -9.34 -22.47
N VAL A 122 9.40 -8.74 -22.20
CA VAL A 122 9.28 -7.37 -21.71
C VAL A 122 9.10 -7.42 -20.20
N ALA A 123 10.00 -6.76 -19.47
CA ALA A 123 9.87 -6.61 -18.02
C ALA A 123 8.57 -5.84 -17.70
N GLY A 124 7.99 -6.13 -16.53
CA GLY A 124 6.83 -5.37 -16.08
C GLY A 124 7.18 -3.89 -15.97
N HIS A 125 6.25 -3.03 -16.37
CA HIS A 125 6.48 -1.60 -16.46
C HIS A 125 5.17 -0.82 -16.33
N TRP A 126 5.29 0.46 -15.98
CA TRP A 126 4.15 1.38 -15.98
C TRP A 126 3.87 1.87 -17.39
N ILE A 127 2.61 1.81 -17.81
CA ILE A 127 2.11 2.51 -18.99
C ILE A 127 1.18 3.63 -18.58
N LYS A 128 1.22 4.75 -19.29
CA LYS A 128 0.25 5.81 -19.09
C LYS A 128 -1.10 5.36 -19.64
N ILE A 129 -2.14 5.38 -18.82
CA ILE A 129 -3.50 5.13 -19.27
C ILE A 129 -3.90 6.35 -20.12
N PRO A 130 -4.39 6.15 -21.36
CA PRO A 130 -4.97 7.24 -22.14
C PRO A 130 -6.06 7.94 -21.34
N GLN A 131 -6.28 9.24 -21.59
CA GLN A 131 -7.37 9.93 -20.89
C GLN A 131 -8.70 9.17 -21.06
N PRO A 132 -9.53 9.12 -20.01
CA PRO A 132 -10.80 8.42 -20.04
C PRO A 132 -11.61 8.88 -21.25
N SER A 133 -11.95 7.92 -22.12
CA SER A 133 -12.94 8.16 -23.15
C SER A 133 -14.28 8.38 -22.45
N PRO A 134 -15.03 9.47 -22.75
CA PRO A 134 -16.35 9.68 -22.17
C PRO A 134 -17.20 8.44 -22.35
N ASN A 135 -17.83 8.01 -21.26
CA ASN A 135 -18.65 6.81 -21.22
C ASN A 135 -17.91 5.52 -21.60
N HIS A 136 -16.63 5.31 -21.30
CA HIS A 136 -16.02 3.99 -21.44
C HIS A 136 -15.49 3.46 -20.12
N VAL A 137 -15.39 2.13 -19.99
CA VAL A 137 -14.79 1.41 -18.85
C VAL A 137 -13.35 1.07 -19.17
N TRP A 138 -12.39 1.46 -18.32
CA TRP A 138 -11.05 0.90 -18.45
C TRP A 138 -11.08 -0.54 -17.96
N VAL A 139 -10.74 -1.46 -18.86
CA VAL A 139 -10.51 -2.86 -18.56
C VAL A 139 -9.03 -2.99 -18.29
N PRO A 140 -8.62 -3.32 -17.05
CA PRO A 140 -7.22 -3.57 -16.74
C PRO A 140 -6.64 -4.64 -17.67
N GLY A 141 -5.35 -4.50 -17.97
CA GLY A 141 -4.65 -5.53 -18.72
C GLY A 141 -4.76 -6.87 -17.99
N HIS A 142 -4.94 -7.95 -18.72
CA HIS A 142 -5.10 -9.28 -18.13
C HIS A 142 -4.58 -10.37 -19.06
N TRP A 143 -4.24 -11.51 -18.46
CA TRP A 143 -3.91 -12.71 -19.23
C TRP A 143 -5.19 -13.41 -19.66
N LYS A 144 -5.29 -13.73 -20.95
CA LYS A 144 -6.33 -14.56 -21.52
C LYS A 144 -5.70 -15.56 -22.47
N ASP A 145 -5.94 -16.85 -22.24
CA ASP A 145 -5.45 -17.94 -23.08
C ASP A 145 -3.92 -17.92 -23.31
N GLY A 146 -3.16 -17.52 -22.28
CA GLY A 146 -1.69 -17.42 -22.36
C GLY A 146 -1.17 -16.21 -23.14
N VAL A 147 -2.05 -15.27 -23.51
CA VAL A 147 -1.70 -13.99 -24.14
C VAL A 147 -2.00 -12.85 -23.16
N TRP A 148 -1.07 -11.90 -23.06
CA TRP A 148 -1.31 -10.67 -22.33
C TRP A 148 -2.17 -9.74 -23.19
N ILE A 149 -3.36 -9.44 -22.72
CA ILE A 149 -4.23 -8.41 -23.30
C ILE A 149 -3.89 -7.10 -22.60
N GLN A 150 -3.42 -6.12 -23.38
CA GLN A 150 -3.19 -4.78 -22.86
C GLN A 150 -4.50 -4.16 -22.37
N GLY A 151 -4.42 -3.39 -21.27
CA GLY A 151 -5.56 -2.63 -20.79
C GLY A 151 -6.12 -1.71 -21.86
N HIS A 152 -7.43 -1.59 -21.92
CA HIS A 152 -8.11 -0.82 -22.96
C HIS A 152 -9.44 -0.27 -22.44
N TRP A 153 -9.96 0.76 -23.12
CA TRP A 153 -11.30 1.28 -22.87
C TRP A 153 -12.34 0.42 -23.59
N GLU A 154 -13.34 -0.09 -22.87
CA GLU A 154 -14.41 -0.95 -23.40
C GLU A 154 -15.80 -0.45 -22.96
N GLY A 155 -16.78 -0.55 -23.87
CA GLY A 155 -18.21 -0.41 -23.58
C GLY A 155 -18.65 0.95 -23.03
N PRO A 156 -19.93 1.10 -22.63
CA PRO A 156 -20.40 2.26 -21.89
C PRO A 156 -19.97 2.21 -20.41
N ALA A 157 -19.48 3.32 -19.86
CA ALA A 157 -19.26 3.45 -18.41
C ALA A 157 -20.59 3.24 -17.65
N PRO A 158 -20.59 2.58 -16.47
CA PRO A 158 -21.81 2.43 -15.69
C PRO A 158 -22.41 3.80 -15.33
N PRO A 159 -23.73 3.99 -15.45
CA PRO A 159 -24.37 5.27 -15.14
C PRO A 159 -24.05 5.76 -13.72
N GLY A 160 -23.56 7.00 -13.60
CA GLY A 160 -23.28 7.65 -12.33
C GLY A 160 -22.00 7.19 -11.62
N LYS A 161 -21.17 6.34 -12.25
CA LYS A 161 -19.88 5.91 -11.71
C LYS A 161 -18.72 6.75 -12.26
N VAL A 162 -17.68 6.93 -11.46
CA VAL A 162 -16.46 7.65 -11.86
C VAL A 162 -15.27 6.69 -11.87
N TRP A 163 -14.43 6.77 -12.90
CA TRP A 163 -13.18 6.02 -12.93
C TRP A 163 -12.19 6.60 -11.93
N VAL A 164 -11.73 5.77 -11.01
CA VAL A 164 -10.65 6.05 -10.08
C VAL A 164 -9.39 5.39 -10.62
N PRO A 165 -8.33 6.15 -10.96
CA PRO A 165 -7.06 5.58 -11.35
C PRO A 165 -6.50 4.64 -10.28
N GLY A 166 -5.69 3.67 -10.71
CA GLY A 166 -4.99 2.81 -9.78
C GLY A 166 -4.14 3.64 -8.82
N HIS A 167 -4.13 3.26 -7.55
CA HIS A 167 -3.42 4.00 -6.51
C HIS A 167 -2.85 3.07 -5.45
N GLN A 168 -1.85 3.57 -4.73
CA GLN A 168 -1.27 2.86 -3.59
C GLN A 168 -1.98 3.28 -2.30
N THR A 169 -2.33 2.31 -1.46
CA THR A 169 -2.89 2.56 -0.14
C THR A 169 -1.80 2.98 0.86
N PRO A 170 -2.16 3.56 2.02
CA PRO A 170 -1.18 3.96 3.04
C PRO A 170 -0.28 2.84 3.57
N ASP A 171 -0.71 1.57 3.48
CA ASP A 171 0.06 0.37 3.83
C ASP A 171 0.94 -0.15 2.67
N GLY A 172 0.97 0.53 1.53
CA GLY A 172 1.83 0.21 0.39
C GLY A 172 1.23 -0.80 -0.61
N ARG A 173 -0.03 -1.22 -0.42
CA ARG A 173 -0.71 -2.14 -1.33
C ARG A 173 -1.21 -1.38 -2.57
N TRP A 174 -1.01 -1.95 -3.75
CA TRP A 174 -1.58 -1.41 -4.99
C TRP A 174 -3.05 -1.78 -5.13
N ILE A 175 -3.90 -0.79 -5.40
CA ILE A 175 -5.29 -0.97 -5.82
C ILE A 175 -5.35 -0.70 -7.32
N PRO A 176 -5.73 -1.70 -8.15
CA PRO A 176 -6.01 -1.47 -9.56
C PRO A 176 -7.08 -0.40 -9.75
N GLY A 177 -7.01 0.33 -10.87
CA GLY A 177 -8.06 1.30 -11.20
C GLY A 177 -9.43 0.62 -11.25
N HIS A 178 -10.46 1.35 -10.83
CA HIS A 178 -11.82 0.81 -10.74
C HIS A 178 -12.87 1.93 -10.82
N TYR A 179 -14.14 1.56 -10.94
CA TYR A 179 -15.26 2.50 -10.86
C TYR A 179 -15.81 2.58 -9.44
N GLU A 180 -16.04 3.81 -8.95
CA GLU A 180 -16.74 4.11 -7.70
C GLU A 180 -18.08 4.81 -7.92
#